data_AF-A0A5P8P2J3-F1
#
_entry.id   AF-A0A5P8P2J3-F1
#
_cell.length_a   1.000
_cell.length_b   1.000
_cell.length_c   1.000
_cell.angle_alpha   90.00
_cell.angle_beta   90.00
_cell.angle_gamma   90.00
#
_symmetry.space_group_name_H-M   'P 1'
#
loop_
_entity.id
_entity.type
_entity.pdbx_description
1 polymer ?
#
loop_
_entity_poly.entity_id
_entity_poly.type
_entity_poly.pdbx_seq_one_letter_code
_entity_poly.pdbx_strand_id
1 'polypeptide(L)'
;MMKKFLIFTILFNTVLFSSSNTNKQEKRTDKHIQKAIEKEKKYAKEQTFYMQKDYDLKSAEINPDSLSSIPNIEPDNDFDMDDVY
;
A
#
# COMPACT_ATOMS: atom_id res chain seq x y z
N MET A 1 52.95 -19.49 -26.39
CA MET A 1 52.45 -19.23 -25.02
C MET A 1 51.41 -18.12 -24.94
N MET A 2 51.61 -16.97 -25.60
CA MET A 2 50.69 -15.80 -25.53
C MET A 2 49.22 -16.11 -25.86
N LYS A 3 48.93 -16.97 -26.85
CA LYS A 3 47.55 -17.38 -27.16
C LYS A 3 46.82 -18.05 -25.99
N LYS A 4 47.51 -18.88 -25.20
CA LYS A 4 46.92 -19.55 -24.02
C LYS A 4 46.64 -18.54 -22.90
N PHE A 5 47.52 -17.55 -22.75
CA PHE A 5 47.34 -16.47 -21.79
C PHE A 5 46.11 -15.62 -22.12
N LEU A 6 45.93 -15.28 -23.40
CA LEU A 6 44.80 -14.48 -23.88
C LEU A 6 43.45 -15.19 -23.68
N ILE A 7 43.40 -16.51 -23.95
CA ILE A 7 42.22 -17.34 -23.66
C ILE A 7 41.92 -17.36 -22.16
N PHE A 8 42.95 -17.48 -21.32
CA PHE A 8 42.80 -17.44 -19.87
C PHE A 8 42.26 -16.09 -19.39
N THR A 9 42.71 -14.98 -19.99
CA THR A 9 42.21 -13.63 -19.65
C THR A 9 40.73 -13.49 -20.00
N ILE A 10 40.29 -14.02 -21.13
CA ILE A 10 38.88 -13.99 -21.55
C ILE A 10 38.01 -14.83 -20.61
N LEU A 11 38.45 -16.05 -20.26
CA LEU A 11 37.74 -16.92 -19.33
C LEU A 11 37.64 -16.31 -17.92
N PHE A 12 38.71 -15.66 -17.44
CA PHE A 12 38.70 -15.04 -16.13
C PHE A 12 37.74 -13.83 -16.06
N ASN A 13 37.72 -12.99 -17.09
CA ASN A 13 36.82 -11.84 -17.14
C ASN A 13 35.33 -12.23 -17.24
N THR A 14 35.01 -13.31 -17.97
CA THR A 14 33.63 -13.79 -18.09
C THR A 14 33.06 -14.31 -16.76
N VAL A 15 33.87 -15.02 -15.96
CA VAL A 15 33.49 -15.49 -14.62
C VAL A 15 33.24 -14.33 -13.66
N LEU A 16 34.12 -13.31 -13.65
CA LEU A 16 33.95 -12.12 -12.80
C LEU A 16 32.68 -11.33 -13.15
N PHE A 17 32.38 -11.18 -14.44
CA PHE A 17 31.18 -10.45 -14.87
C PHE A 17 29.88 -11.20 -14.52
N SER A 18 29.87 -12.53 -14.63
CA SER A 18 28.72 -13.37 -14.24
C SER A 18 28.40 -13.28 -12.74
N SER A 19 29.42 -13.37 -11.88
CA SER A 19 29.27 -13.30 -10.41
C SER A 19 28.71 -11.96 -9.91
N SER A 20 29.02 -10.85 -10.60
CA SER A 20 28.52 -9.53 -10.22
C SER A 20 27.01 -9.35 -10.42
N ASN A 21 26.41 -10.11 -11.34
CA ASN A 21 24.99 -10.00 -11.67
C ASN A 21 24.10 -10.80 -10.72
N THR A 22 24.55 -11.97 -10.26
CA THR A 22 23.80 -12.82 -9.33
C THR A 22 23.61 -12.13 -7.98
N ASN A 23 24.66 -11.51 -7.42
CA ASN A 23 24.58 -10.79 -6.14
C ASN A 23 23.64 -9.57 -6.19
N LYS A 24 23.63 -8.85 -7.33
CA LYS A 24 22.71 -7.71 -7.53
C LYS A 24 21.26 -8.18 -7.67
N GLN A 25 21.02 -9.30 -8.33
CA GLN A 25 19.69 -9.84 -8.53
C GLN A 25 19.10 -10.36 -7.21
N GLU A 26 19.88 -11.09 -6.43
CA GLU A 26 19.49 -11.58 -5.10
C GLU A 26 19.11 -10.44 -4.16
N LYS A 27 19.96 -9.40 -4.06
CA LYS A 27 19.67 -8.20 -3.24
C LYS A 27 18.41 -7.45 -3.67
N ARG A 28 18.10 -7.43 -4.98
CA ARG A 28 16.86 -6.80 -5.48
C ARG A 28 15.66 -7.64 -5.08
N THR A 29 15.72 -8.96 -5.25
CA THR A 29 14.66 -9.88 -4.85
C THR A 29 14.35 -9.77 -3.36
N ASP A 30 15.36 -9.79 -2.49
CA ASP A 30 15.17 -9.66 -1.04
C ASP A 30 14.51 -8.33 -0.67
N LYS A 31 14.93 -7.24 -1.31
CA LYS A 31 14.31 -5.92 -1.10
C LYS A 31 12.85 -5.88 -1.52
N HIS A 32 12.48 -6.59 -2.59
CA HIS A 32 11.09 -6.69 -3.03
C HIS A 32 10.25 -7.53 -2.07
N ILE A 33 10.80 -8.64 -1.56
CA ILE A 33 10.15 -9.49 -0.56
C ILE A 33 9.90 -8.71 0.73
N GLN A 34 10.91 -7.98 1.24
CA GLN A 34 10.76 -7.16 2.44
C GLN A 34 9.65 -6.10 2.29
N LYS A 35 9.60 -5.41 1.15
CA LYS A 35 8.54 -4.45 0.85
C LYS A 35 7.15 -5.08 0.82
N ALA A 36 7.02 -6.29 0.27
CA ALA A 36 5.74 -7.00 0.24
C ALA A 36 5.27 -7.35 1.66
N ILE A 37 6.18 -7.85 2.51
CA ILE A 37 5.89 -8.16 3.92
C ILE A 37 5.47 -6.91 4.69
N GLU A 38 6.16 -5.78 4.51
CA GLU A 38 5.78 -4.51 5.16
C GLU A 38 4.39 -4.04 4.73
N LYS A 39 4.07 -4.19 3.44
CA LYS A 39 2.77 -3.82 2.88
C LYS A 39 1.66 -4.70 3.46
N GLU A 40 1.87 -6.01 3.56
CA GLU A 40 0.90 -6.93 4.17
C GLU A 40 0.69 -6.62 5.65
N LYS A 41 1.75 -6.35 6.41
CA LYS A 41 1.63 -5.93 7.83
C LYS A 41 0.80 -4.66 7.98
N LYS A 42 1.01 -3.68 7.10
CA LYS A 42 0.22 -2.44 7.10
C LYS A 42 -1.26 -2.74 6.86
N TYR A 43 -1.58 -3.55 5.86
CA TYR A 43 -2.96 -3.93 5.57
C TYR A 43 -3.62 -4.73 6.69
N ALA A 44 -2.91 -5.65 7.33
CA ALA A 44 -3.44 -6.38 8.49
C ALA A 44 -3.79 -5.44 9.66
N LYS A 45 -2.94 -4.43 9.90
CA LYS A 45 -3.19 -3.40 10.94
C LYS A 45 -4.38 -2.52 10.59
N GLU A 46 -4.47 -2.04 9.34
CA GLU A 46 -5.59 -1.24 8.87
C GLU A 46 -6.89 -2.04 8.89
N GLN A 47 -6.88 -3.28 8.43
CA GLN A 47 -8.03 -4.18 8.47
C GLN A 47 -8.56 -4.32 9.90
N THR A 48 -7.66 -4.53 10.88
CA THR A 48 -8.02 -4.60 12.30
C THR A 48 -8.60 -3.27 12.80
N PHE A 49 -7.98 -2.13 12.45
CA PHE A 49 -8.47 -0.81 12.81
C PHE A 49 -9.87 -0.50 12.23
N TYR A 50 -10.23 -1.04 11.06
CA TYR A 50 -11.55 -0.85 10.47
C TYR A 50 -12.58 -1.91 10.89
N MET A 51 -12.20 -2.91 11.70
CA MET A 51 -13.17 -3.86 12.20
C MET A 51 -13.98 -3.23 13.34
N GLN A 52 -15.25 -2.95 13.07
CA GLN A 52 -16.25 -2.42 14.02
C GLN A 52 -16.25 -3.16 15.38
N LYS A 53 -15.92 -4.46 15.37
CA LYS A 53 -15.89 -5.33 16.57
C LYS A 53 -14.95 -4.83 17.67
N ASP A 54 -13.92 -4.06 17.32
CA ASP A 54 -12.89 -3.60 18.26
C ASP A 54 -13.19 -2.18 18.82
N TYR A 55 -14.31 -1.56 18.42
CA TYR A 55 -14.75 -0.24 18.88
C TYR A 55 -16.13 -0.29 19.55
N ASP A 56 -16.24 0.33 20.72
CA ASP A 56 -17.54 0.52 21.38
C ASP A 56 -18.26 1.76 20.81
N LEU A 57 -18.97 1.54 19.70
CA LEU A 57 -19.79 2.56 19.05
C LEU A 57 -21.11 2.85 19.80
N LYS A 58 -21.48 2.04 20.80
CA LYS A 58 -22.73 2.23 21.57
C LYS A 58 -22.65 3.44 22.50
N SER A 59 -21.45 3.79 22.95
CA SER A 59 -21.21 4.97 23.78
C SER A 59 -21.56 6.31 23.10
N ALA A 60 -21.63 6.32 21.76
CA ALA A 60 -21.99 7.48 20.95
C ALA A 60 -23.37 7.34 20.27
N GLU A 61 -24.15 6.32 20.65
CA GLU A 61 -25.47 6.06 20.06
C GLU A 61 -26.46 7.13 20.53
N ILE A 62 -27.04 7.85 19.57
CA ILE A 62 -27.99 8.93 19.84
C ILE A 62 -29.30 8.31 20.29
N ASN A 63 -29.85 8.79 21.41
CA ASN A 63 -31.17 8.37 21.86
C ASN A 63 -32.23 8.82 20.83
N PRO A 64 -32.96 7.91 20.16
CA PRO A 64 -33.98 8.27 19.18
C PRO A 64 -35.10 9.11 19.79
N ASP A 65 -35.40 8.95 21.08
CA ASP A 65 -36.41 9.75 21.78
C ASP A 65 -35.99 11.22 21.93
N SER A 66 -34.69 11.53 21.82
CA SER A 66 -34.21 12.92 21.83
C SER A 66 -34.48 13.66 20.51
N LEU A 67 -34.72 12.92 19.41
CA LEU A 67 -34.96 13.48 18.09
C LEU A 67 -36.31 14.20 17.99
N SER A 68 -37.28 13.90 18.87
CA SER A 68 -38.60 14.56 18.86
C SER A 68 -38.57 16.03 19.26
N SER A 69 -37.49 16.47 19.92
CA SER A 69 -37.29 17.87 20.33
C SER A 69 -36.58 18.72 19.26
N ILE A 70 -36.06 18.08 18.21
CA ILE A 70 -35.34 18.77 17.15
C ILE A 70 -36.38 19.25 16.13
N PRO A 71 -36.44 20.55 15.83
CA PRO A 71 -37.34 21.05 14.79
C PRO A 71 -36.96 20.43 13.45
N ASN A 72 -37.94 19.89 12.74
CA ASN A 72 -37.73 19.36 11.41
C ASN A 72 -37.46 20.55 10.47
N ILE A 73 -36.22 20.69 10.01
CA ILE A 73 -35.84 21.71 9.05
C ILE A 73 -36.12 21.11 7.67
N GLU A 74 -37.25 21.47 7.08
CA GLU A 74 -37.44 21.24 5.64
C GLU A 74 -36.42 22.10 4.90
N PRO A 75 -35.63 21.54 3.98
CA PRO A 75 -34.85 22.37 3.08
C PRO A 75 -35.84 23.21 2.27
N ASP A 76 -35.64 24.53 2.24
CA ASP A 76 -36.23 25.38 1.22
C ASP A 76 -35.65 24.88 -0.12
N ASN A 77 -36.31 23.89 -0.72
CA ASN A 77 -35.96 23.33 -2.02
C ASN A 77 -36.29 24.35 -3.11
N ASP A 78 -35.59 25.48 -3.08
CA ASP A 78 -35.26 26.26 -4.26
C ASP A 78 -33.99 25.63 -4.86
N PHE A 79 -34.17 24.46 -5.46
CA PHE A 79 -33.22 23.92 -6.42
C PHE A 79 -33.64 24.38 -7.82
N ASP A 80 -33.86 25.68 -8.01
CA ASP A 80 -33.99 26.22 -9.36
C ASP A 80 -32.62 26.15 -10.04
N MET A 81 -32.37 25.01 -10.69
CA MET A 81 -31.18 24.74 -11.49
C MET A 81 -31.32 25.28 -12.92
N ASP A 82 -32.38 26.06 -13.21
CA ASP A 82 -32.63 26.59 -14.55
C ASP A 82 -31.78 27.84 -14.86
N ASP A 83 -31.10 28.45 -13.87
CA ASP A 83 -30.15 29.53 -14.10
C ASP A 83 -28.73 28.99 -14.34
N VAL A 84 -28.53 28.41 -15.52
CA VAL A 84 -27.20 28.14 -16.09
C VAL A 84 -26.86 29.27 -17.07
N TYR A 85 -26.12 30.28 -16.60
CA TYR A 85 -25.38 31.22 -17.45
C TYR A 85 -23.97 31.52 -16.94
#